data_AF-A0A2S5TF06-F1
#
_entry.id   AF-A0A2S5TF06-F1
#
_cell.length_a   1.000
_cell.length_b   1.000
_cell.length_c   1.000
_cell.angle_alpha   90.00
_cell.angle_beta   90.00
_cell.angle_gamma   90.00
#
_symmetry.space_group_name_H-M   'P 1'
#
loop_
_entity.id
_entity.type
_entity.pdbx_description
1 polymer ?
#
loop_
_entity_poly.entity_id
_entity_poly.type
_entity_poly.pdbx_seq_one_letter_code
_entity_poly.pdbx_strand_id
1 'polypeptide(L)'
;MKKFVPLVLPLALLAGCATAPGQTTVSSACQGNCSSHEDGYQWAQRANLVDATPCNGQYPEAFIDGCRDGVEDLYQLRRATRPL
;
A
#
# COMPACT_ATOMS: atom_id res chain seq x y z
N MET A 1 40.58 -26.09 41.78
CA MET A 1 40.91 -24.76 41.22
C MET A 1 39.62 -24.12 40.71
N LYS A 2 39.19 -23.03 41.36
CA LYS A 2 37.92 -22.33 41.11
C LYS A 2 38.04 -21.58 39.78
N LYS A 3 37.34 -22.01 38.73
CA LYS A 3 37.32 -21.28 37.46
C LYS A 3 36.23 -20.22 37.54
N PHE A 4 36.66 -18.96 37.47
CA PHE A 4 35.83 -17.77 37.35
C PHE A 4 34.81 -17.96 36.23
N VAL A 5 33.52 -17.86 36.58
CA VAL A 5 32.43 -17.79 35.60
C VAL A 5 32.32 -16.32 35.18
N PRO A 6 32.54 -16.00 33.89
CA PRO A 6 32.40 -14.64 33.41
C PRO A 6 30.91 -14.31 33.35
N LEU A 7 30.52 -13.21 33.99
CA LEU A 7 29.24 -12.56 33.82
C LEU A 7 29.21 -11.96 32.40
N VAL A 8 28.91 -12.78 31.40
CA VAL A 8 28.72 -12.32 30.02
C VAL A 8 27.22 -12.14 29.80
N LEU A 9 26.82 -10.87 29.83
CA LEU A 9 25.56 -10.34 29.35
C LEU A 9 25.31 -10.80 27.90
N PRO A 10 24.09 -11.20 27.52
CA PRO A 10 23.60 -10.73 26.24
C PRO A 10 22.17 -10.20 26.38
N LEU A 11 22.07 -8.87 26.56
CA LEU A 11 20.95 -8.10 26.03
C LEU A 11 21.04 -8.18 24.49
N ALA A 12 20.38 -9.17 23.89
CA ALA A 12 20.28 -9.27 22.43
C ALA A 12 18.91 -9.77 21.96
N LEU A 13 17.84 -9.34 22.65
CA LEU A 13 16.45 -9.56 22.22
C LEU A 13 15.86 -8.25 21.66
N LEU A 14 16.48 -7.74 20.59
CA LEU A 14 15.82 -6.77 19.69
C LEU A 14 15.57 -7.49 18.37
N ALA A 15 14.70 -8.51 18.42
CA ALA A 15 14.15 -9.14 17.22
C ALA A 15 13.29 -8.08 16.51
N GLY A 16 13.74 -7.70 15.31
CA GLY A 16 13.23 -6.58 14.55
C GLY A 16 11.79 -6.75 14.09
N CYS A 17 11.05 -5.64 14.08
CA CYS A 17 9.87 -5.49 13.24
C CYS A 17 10.35 -5.26 11.80
N ALA A 18 10.62 -6.34 11.06
CA ALA A 18 10.68 -6.29 9.62
C ALA A 18 9.24 -6.26 9.08
N THR A 19 8.65 -5.07 8.99
CA THR A 19 7.40 -4.87 8.26
C THR A 19 7.72 -5.11 6.78
N ALA A 20 7.46 -6.33 6.29
CA ALA A 20 7.51 -6.60 4.87
C ALA A 20 6.47 -5.70 4.17
N PRO A 21 6.82 -5.01 3.07
CA PRO A 21 5.81 -4.30 2.30
C PRO A 21 4.87 -5.34 1.73
N GLY A 22 3.66 -5.43 2.30
CA GLY A 22 2.59 -6.25 1.75
C GLY A 22 2.33 -5.78 0.33
N GLN A 23 2.80 -6.54 -0.65
CA GLN A 23 2.46 -6.37 -2.05
C GLN A 23 0.94 -6.49 -2.15
N THR A 24 0.27 -5.35 -2.23
CA THR A 24 -1.16 -5.27 -2.43
C THR A 24 -1.37 -5.65 -3.89
N THR A 25 -1.53 -6.95 -4.14
CA THR A 25 -2.10 -7.44 -5.39
C THR A 25 -3.42 -6.70 -5.59
N VAL A 26 -3.47 -5.84 -6.60
CA VAL A 26 -4.63 -5.03 -6.96
C VAL A 26 -5.85 -5.95 -7.01
N SER A 27 -6.65 -5.88 -5.96
CA SER A 27 -7.67 -6.89 -5.73
C SER A 27 -8.85 -6.57 -6.63
N SER A 28 -8.93 -7.31 -7.73
CA SER A 28 -10.07 -7.44 -8.64
C SER A 28 -10.50 -6.20 -9.42
N ALA A 29 -10.95 -6.44 -10.66
CA ALA A 29 -11.73 -5.48 -11.44
C ALA A 29 -12.87 -4.90 -10.59
N CYS A 30 -13.23 -3.65 -10.83
CA CYS A 30 -14.36 -3.02 -10.14
C CYS A 30 -15.63 -3.89 -10.27
N GLN A 31 -16.31 -4.11 -9.14
CA GLN A 31 -17.53 -4.90 -9.04
C GLN A 31 -18.72 -4.00 -8.67
N GLY A 32 -19.88 -4.25 -9.26
CA GLY A 32 -21.11 -3.49 -9.00
C GLY A 32 -21.24 -2.29 -9.92
N ASN A 33 -21.56 -1.12 -9.35
CA ASN A 33 -21.67 0.12 -10.12
C ASN A 33 -20.26 0.70 -10.35
N CYS A 34 -19.80 0.69 -11.59
CA CYS A 34 -18.47 1.12 -12.01
C CYS A 34 -18.61 2.11 -13.17
N SER A 35 -19.44 3.15 -12.97
CA SER A 35 -19.86 4.03 -14.07
C SER A 35 -19.62 5.51 -13.80
N SER A 36 -19.57 5.93 -12.55
CA SER A 36 -19.34 7.32 -12.18
C SER A 36 -17.88 7.61 -11.82
N HIS A 37 -17.54 8.89 -11.81
CA HIS A 37 -16.26 9.38 -11.32
C HIS A 37 -16.01 8.98 -9.86
N GLU A 38 -17.00 9.16 -8.99
CA GLU A 38 -16.92 8.74 -7.58
C GLU A 38 -16.65 7.23 -7.44
N ASP A 39 -17.30 6.39 -8.25
CA ASP A 39 -17.07 4.94 -8.22
C ASP A 39 -15.61 4.61 -8.54
N GLY A 40 -15.04 5.27 -9.55
CA GLY A 40 -13.65 5.12 -9.98
C GLY A 40 -12.67 5.55 -8.91
N TYR A 41 -12.89 6.73 -8.34
CA TYR A 41 -12.07 7.27 -7.25
C TYR A 41 -12.07 6.33 -6.05
N GLN A 42 -13.26 5.95 -5.57
CA GLN A 42 -13.38 5.08 -4.40
C GLN A 42 -12.82 3.68 -4.65
N TRP A 43 -12.93 3.14 -5.87
CA TRP A 43 -12.30 1.88 -6.22
C TRP A 43 -10.77 1.99 -6.12
N ALA A 44 -10.16 3.05 -6.65
CA ALA A 44 -8.72 3.29 -6.55
C ALA A 44 -8.26 3.36 -5.08
N GLN A 45 -8.99 4.07 -4.23
CA GLN A 45 -8.70 4.18 -2.79
C GLN A 45 -8.79 2.83 -2.08
N ARG A 46 -9.88 2.08 -2.28
CA ARG A 46 -10.08 0.77 -1.62
C ARG A 46 -9.05 -0.26 -2.07
N ALA A 47 -8.70 -0.26 -3.36
CA ALA A 47 -7.69 -1.16 -3.90
C ALA A 47 -6.25 -0.70 -3.59
N ASN A 48 -6.08 0.50 -3.02
CA ASN A 48 -4.79 1.13 -2.73
C ASN A 48 -3.85 1.09 -3.94
N LEU A 49 -4.36 1.51 -5.11
CA LEU A 49 -3.63 1.40 -6.37
C LEU A 49 -2.31 2.14 -6.35
N VAL A 50 -1.24 1.45 -6.75
CA VAL A 50 0.12 2.03 -6.76
C VAL A 50 0.44 2.83 -8.01
N ASP A 51 -0.30 2.58 -9.08
CA ASP A 51 -0.21 3.25 -10.37
C ASP A 51 -1.56 3.20 -11.10
N ALA A 52 -1.66 3.95 -12.20
CA ALA A 52 -2.91 4.12 -12.95
C ALA A 52 -3.17 3.01 -13.99
N THR A 53 -2.29 2.02 -14.13
CA THR A 53 -2.45 0.92 -15.10
C THR A 53 -3.81 0.23 -14.96
N PRO A 54 -4.32 -0.06 -13.74
CA PRO A 54 -5.62 -0.70 -13.55
C PRO A 54 -6.82 0.15 -14.00
N CYS A 55 -6.66 1.47 -14.15
CA CYS A 55 -7.73 2.35 -14.63
C CYS A 55 -8.01 2.17 -16.13
N ASN A 56 -7.08 1.62 -16.92
CA ASN A 56 -7.21 1.48 -18.39
C ASN A 56 -8.12 0.31 -18.85
N GLY A 57 -9.05 -0.13 -18.00
CA GLY A 57 -9.99 -1.20 -18.29
C GLY A 57 -11.16 -0.77 -19.19
N GLN A 58 -12.09 -1.69 -19.44
CA GLN A 58 -13.35 -1.40 -20.13
C GLN A 58 -14.32 -0.73 -19.15
N TYR A 59 -14.11 0.55 -18.90
CA TYR A 59 -14.93 1.39 -18.03
C TYR A 59 -15.38 2.67 -18.77
N PRO A 60 -16.49 3.30 -18.35
CA PRO A 60 -16.86 4.62 -18.84
C PRO A 60 -15.78 5.67 -18.54
N GLU A 61 -15.66 6.68 -19.39
CA GLU A 61 -14.64 7.74 -19.25
C GLU A 61 -14.65 8.39 -17.86
N ALA A 62 -15.84 8.73 -17.34
CA ALA A 62 -15.99 9.31 -16.01
C ALA A 62 -15.36 8.44 -14.90
N PHE A 63 -15.55 7.12 -14.96
CA PHE A 63 -14.95 6.18 -14.03
C PHE A 63 -13.42 6.17 -14.14
N ILE A 64 -12.90 6.19 -15.38
CA ILE A 64 -11.46 6.21 -15.64
C ILE A 64 -10.82 7.47 -15.04
N ASP A 65 -11.45 8.63 -15.23
CA ASP A 65 -10.98 9.89 -14.67
C ASP A 65 -10.92 9.85 -13.14
N GLY A 66 -12.01 9.42 -12.50
CA GLY A 66 -12.03 9.29 -11.04
C GLY A 66 -11.00 8.29 -10.51
N CYS A 67 -10.79 7.18 -11.21
CA CYS A 67 -9.74 6.22 -10.85
C CYS A 67 -8.35 6.86 -10.88
N ARG A 68 -8.05 7.66 -11.90
CA ARG A 68 -6.75 8.35 -12.04
C ARG A 68 -6.54 9.39 -10.95
N ASP A 69 -7.58 10.15 -10.61
CA ASP A 69 -7.54 11.11 -9.51
C ASP A 69 -7.25 10.40 -8.17
N GLY A 70 -7.93 9.28 -7.89
CA GLY A 70 -7.69 8.49 -6.66
C GLY A 70 -6.25 7.93 -6.60
N VAL A 71 -5.74 7.44 -7.73
CA VAL A 71 -4.33 7.01 -7.83
C VAL A 71 -3.37 8.18 -7.55
N GLU A 72 -3.64 9.37 -8.10
CA GLU A 72 -2.82 10.56 -7.89
C GLU A 72 -2.83 11.03 -6.44
N ASP A 73 -3.95 10.89 -5.73
CA ASP A 73 -4.01 11.22 -4.30
C ASP A 73 -3.18 10.22 -3.47
N LEU A 74 -3.32 8.91 -3.72
CA LEU A 74 -2.55 7.87 -3.03
C LEU A 74 -1.04 8.05 -3.25
N TYR A 75 -0.65 8.11 -4.52
CA TYR A 75 0.24 9.13 -5.03
C TYR A 75 1.03 10.03 -4.05
N GLN A 76 0.45 11.22 -3.91
CA GLN A 76 0.95 12.30 -3.07
C GLN A 76 1.02 11.90 -1.60
N LEU A 77 0.02 11.17 -1.08
CA LEU A 77 0.00 10.72 0.31
C LEU A 77 1.21 9.84 0.63
N ARG A 78 1.55 8.88 -0.24
CA ARG A 78 2.73 8.02 -0.06
C ARG A 78 4.03 8.81 -0.15
N ARG A 79 4.11 9.80 -1.05
CA ARG A 79 5.28 10.69 -1.11
C ARG A 79 5.42 11.50 0.17
N ALA A 80 4.33 12.10 0.66
CA ALA A 80 4.32 12.93 1.86
C ALA A 80 4.66 12.13 3.13
N THR A 81 4.32 10.85 3.16
CA THR A 81 4.55 9.96 4.32
C THR A 81 5.85 9.16 4.25
N ARG A 82 6.60 9.22 3.14
CA ARG A 82 7.87 8.52 3.01
C ARG A 82 8.94 9.19 3.88
N PRO A 83 9.55 8.50 4.86
CA PRO A 83 10.66 9.05 5.63
C PRO A 83 11.88 9.30 4.74
N LEU A 84 12.61 10.38 5.02
CA LEU A 84 13.85 10.79 4.32
C LEU A 84 14.97 9.77 4.45
#